data_AF-A0A427CFV2-F1
#
_entry.id   AF-A0A427CFV2-F1
#
_cell.length_a   1.000
_cell.length_b   1.000
_cell.length_c   1.000
_cell.angle_alpha   90.00
_cell.angle_beta   90.00
_cell.angle_gamma   90.00
#
_symmetry.space_group_name_H-M   'P 1'
#
loop_
_entity.id
_entity.type
_entity.pdbx_description
1 polymer ?
#
loop_
_entity_poly.entity_id
_entity_poly.type
_entity_poly.pdbx_seq_one_letter_code
_entity_poly.pdbx_strand_id
1 'polypeptide(L)'
;MLPPDFRWHAIGGAPHDRPNQLLLDSVEVARLYQRVDDHTWWISLNNQRDQKLRKQQLCSGYEKGKAGAELWAERHQDRLRAEVDRYLQGIKERRYHAKR
;
A
#
# COMPACT_ATOMS: atom_id res chain seq x y z
N MET A 1 -9.43 -13.61 -3.46
CA MET A 1 -9.90 -13.04 -2.16
C MET A 1 -8.72 -12.37 -1.47
N LEU A 2 -8.94 -11.31 -0.69
CA LEU A 2 -7.85 -10.64 0.00
C LEU A 2 -7.28 -11.56 1.11
N PRO A 3 -5.97 -11.84 1.17
CA PRO A 3 -5.41 -12.70 2.22
C PRO A 3 -5.59 -12.07 3.62
N PRO A 4 -5.70 -12.87 4.68
CA PRO A 4 -6.19 -12.43 6.00
C PRO A 4 -5.28 -11.44 6.73
N ASP A 5 -4.00 -11.42 6.39
CA ASP A 5 -2.97 -10.52 6.89
C ASP A 5 -2.99 -9.14 6.21
N PHE A 6 -3.77 -8.99 5.14
CA PHE A 6 -3.97 -7.74 4.45
C PHE A 6 -5.26 -7.06 4.90
N ARG A 7 -5.22 -5.75 5.07
CA ARG A 7 -6.43 -4.98 5.41
C ARG A 7 -6.44 -3.62 4.74
N TRP A 8 -7.63 -3.20 4.32
CA TRP A 8 -7.86 -1.82 3.92
C TRP A 8 -7.97 -0.92 5.14
N HIS A 9 -7.39 0.28 5.04
CA HIS A 9 -7.43 1.31 6.07
C HIS A 9 -7.67 2.67 5.42
N ALA A 10 -8.45 3.50 6.10
CA ALA A 10 -8.69 4.89 5.72
C ALA A 10 -7.75 5.79 6.54
N ILE A 11 -6.96 6.62 5.85
CA ILE A 11 -6.25 7.72 6.51
C ILE A 11 -7.16 8.94 6.65
N GLY A 12 -6.89 9.78 7.65
CA GLY A 12 -7.53 11.10 7.73
C GLY A 12 -7.30 11.89 6.44
N GLY A 13 -8.38 12.40 5.84
CA GLY A 13 -8.34 13.09 4.55
C GLY A 13 -8.32 12.17 3.33
N ALA A 14 -8.66 10.88 3.47
CA ALA A 14 -8.89 10.01 2.33
C ALA A 14 -10.05 10.54 1.46
N PRO A 15 -9.99 10.39 0.12
CA PRO A 15 -11.07 10.85 -0.75
C PRO A 15 -12.39 10.19 -0.35
N HIS A 16 -13.38 11.02 -0.02
CA HIS A 16 -14.73 10.61 0.38
C HIS A 16 -14.76 9.65 1.60
N ASP A 17 -13.80 9.77 2.52
CA ASP A 17 -13.68 8.92 3.72
C ASP A 17 -13.59 7.41 3.42
N ARG A 18 -13.15 7.05 2.21
CA ARG A 18 -13.03 5.65 1.79
C ARG A 18 -11.69 5.06 2.19
N PRO A 19 -11.63 3.78 2.59
CA PRO A 19 -10.37 3.07 2.80
C PRO A 19 -9.50 3.12 1.54
N ASN A 20 -8.31 3.68 1.66
CA ASN A 20 -7.46 3.97 0.51
C ASN A 20 -6.04 3.41 0.64
N GLN A 21 -5.67 2.87 1.80
CA GLN A 21 -4.41 2.14 1.99
C GLN A 21 -4.68 0.65 2.12
N LEU A 22 -3.90 -0.14 1.39
CA LEU A 22 -3.79 -1.58 1.64
C LEU A 22 -2.55 -1.82 2.51
N LEU A 23 -2.79 -2.35 3.70
CA LEU A 23 -1.76 -2.64 4.70
C LEU A 23 -1.47 -4.13 4.75
N LEU A 24 -0.21 -4.49 4.98
CA LEU A 24 0.27 -5.80 5.41
C LEU A 24 1.08 -5.60 6.69
N ASP A 25 0.67 -6.20 7.82
CA ASP A 25 1.30 -5.99 9.14
C ASP A 25 1.49 -4.51 9.52
N SER A 26 0.50 -3.68 9.17
CA SER A 26 0.52 -2.21 9.34
C SER A 26 1.51 -1.44 8.45
N VAL A 27 2.17 -2.11 7.51
CA VAL A 27 2.99 -1.49 6.47
C VAL A 27 2.15 -1.28 5.21
N GLU A 28 2.16 -0.05 4.69
CA GLU A 28 1.47 0.28 3.44
C GLU A 28 2.16 -0.37 2.24
N VAL A 29 1.46 -1.29 1.58
CA VAL A 29 1.95 -1.97 0.36
C VAL A 29 1.33 -1.41 -0.91
N ALA A 30 0.12 -0.86 -0.81
CA ALA A 30 -0.52 -0.12 -1.89
C ALA A 30 -1.38 1.04 -1.34
N ARG A 31 -1.59 2.05 -2.18
CA ARG A 31 -2.48 3.18 -1.88
C ARG A 31 -3.25 3.64 -3.10
N LEU A 32 -4.56 3.71 -2.97
CA LEU A 32 -5.44 4.44 -3.87
C LEU A 32 -5.43 5.92 -3.53
N TYR A 33 -5.40 6.75 -4.55
CA TYR A 33 -5.56 8.18 -4.39
C TYR A 33 -6.25 8.74 -5.62
N GLN A 34 -7.00 9.82 -5.42
CA GLN A 34 -7.61 10.58 -6.49
C GLN A 34 -6.81 11.87 -6.64
N ARG A 35 -6.45 12.25 -7.86
CA ARG A 35 -5.86 13.57 -8.06
C ARG A 35 -6.96 14.63 -7.91
N VAL A 36 -6.56 15.79 -7.40
CA VAL A 36 -7.49 16.90 -7.09
C VAL A 36 -7.89 17.66 -8.35
N ASP A 37 -7.02 17.69 -9.36
CA ASP A 37 -7.18 18.46 -10.59
C ASP A 37 -8.19 17.83 -11.58
N ASP A 38 -8.03 16.54 -11.87
CA ASP A 38 -8.78 15.84 -12.92
C ASP A 38 -9.73 14.76 -12.37
N HIS A 39 -9.78 14.60 -11.04
CA HIS A 39 -10.53 13.56 -10.34
C HIS A 39 -10.18 12.13 -10.78
N THR A 40 -9.04 11.92 -11.44
CA THR A 40 -8.59 10.61 -11.90
C THR A 40 -8.13 9.78 -10.72
N TRP A 41 -8.53 8.51 -10.71
CA TRP A 41 -8.09 7.54 -9.72
C TRP A 41 -6.76 6.92 -10.13
N TRP A 42 -5.86 6.80 -9.17
CA TRP A 42 -4.56 6.19 -9.32
C TRP A 42 -4.30 5.21 -8.17
N ILE A 43 -3.44 4.24 -8.44
CA ILE A 43 -2.90 3.34 -7.44
C ILE A 43 -1.37 3.39 -7.42
N SER A 44 -0.83 3.55 -6.23
CA SER A 44 0.58 3.36 -5.91
C SER A 44 0.77 1.94 -5.38
N LEU A 45 1.69 1.19 -5.97
CA LEU A 45 2.05 -0.17 -5.57
C LEU A 45 3.50 -0.23 -5.08
N ASN A 46 3.78 -1.22 -4.23
CA ASN A 46 5.08 -1.46 -3.60
C ASN A 46 5.51 -0.32 -2.67
N ASN A 47 4.57 0.24 -1.90
CA ASN A 47 4.82 1.42 -1.08
C ASN A 47 5.81 1.18 0.08
N GLN A 48 6.01 -0.09 0.48
CA GLN A 48 7.04 -0.54 1.41
C GLN A 48 8.48 -0.38 0.86
N ARG A 49 8.62 -0.18 -0.46
CA ARG A 49 9.92 0.03 -1.11
C ARG A 49 10.25 1.51 -1.22
N ASP A 50 11.52 1.78 -1.54
CA ASP A 50 11.99 3.12 -1.91
C ASP A 50 11.14 3.73 -3.02
N GLN A 51 10.99 5.05 -2.99
CA GLN A 51 10.10 5.79 -3.90
C GLN A 51 10.35 5.49 -5.38
N LYS A 52 11.63 5.28 -5.77
CA LYS A 52 12.04 4.96 -7.14
C LYS A 52 11.56 3.59 -7.63
N LEU A 53 11.24 2.68 -6.70
CA LEU A 53 10.79 1.31 -6.98
C LEU A 53 9.27 1.14 -6.88
N ARG A 54 8.55 2.21 -6.50
CA ARG A 54 7.09 2.23 -6.48
C ARG A 54 6.56 2.27 -7.90
N LYS A 55 5.41 1.64 -8.12
CA LYS A 55 4.72 1.67 -9.41
C LYS A 55 3.43 2.46 -9.28
N GLN A 56 3.21 3.42 -10.16
CA GLN A 56 1.95 4.16 -10.26
C GLN A 56 1.17 3.66 -11.47
N GLN A 57 -0.13 3.45 -11.30
CA GLN A 57 -1.02 3.02 -12.38
C GLN A 57 -2.34 3.78 -12.32
N LEU A 58 -2.86 4.10 -13.49
CA LEU A 58 -4.15 4.77 -13.66
C LEU A 58 -5.28 3.75 -13.46
N CYS A 59 -6.33 4.15 -12.79
CA CYS A 59 -7.50 3.33 -12.48
C CYS A 59 -8.74 3.98 -13.12
N SER A 60 -9.65 3.15 -13.64
CA SER A 60 -10.94 3.61 -14.16
C SER A 60 -11.93 4.05 -13.06
N GLY A 61 -11.53 3.96 -11.79
CA GLY A 61 -12.30 4.41 -10.64
C GLY A 61 -11.85 3.72 -9.35
N TYR A 62 -12.37 4.17 -8.21
CA TYR A 62 -12.05 3.61 -6.89
C TYR A 62 -12.31 2.10 -6.81
N GLU A 63 -13.52 1.63 -7.17
CA GLU A 63 -13.88 0.20 -7.02
C GLU A 63 -13.01 -0.71 -7.89
N LYS A 64 -12.71 -0.27 -9.13
CA LYS A 64 -11.83 -1.01 -10.04
C LYS A 64 -10.38 -1.01 -9.55
N GLY A 65 -9.91 0.12 -9.02
CA GLY A 65 -8.59 0.21 -8.40
C GLY A 65 -8.46 -0.70 -7.18
N LYS A 66 -9.48 -0.71 -6.30
CA LYS A 66 -9.54 -1.54 -5.10
C LYS A 66 -9.51 -3.03 -5.46
N ALA A 67 -10.39 -3.47 -6.36
CA ALA A 67 -10.44 -4.85 -6.82
C ALA A 67 -9.12 -5.28 -7.51
N GLY A 68 -8.53 -4.40 -8.33
CA GLY A 68 -7.24 -4.65 -8.96
C GLY A 68 -6.09 -4.80 -7.94
N ALA A 69 -6.09 -3.97 -6.90
CA ALA A 69 -5.13 -4.05 -5.80
C ALA A 69 -5.26 -5.36 -5.01
N GLU A 70 -6.47 -5.80 -4.74
CA GLU A 70 -6.74 -7.06 -4.03
C GLU A 70 -6.24 -8.27 -4.83
N LEU A 71 -6.53 -8.31 -6.14
CA LEU A 71 -6.01 -9.34 -7.05
C LEU A 71 -4.48 -9.30 -7.16
N TRP A 72 -3.90 -8.10 -7.17
CA TRP A 72 -2.45 -7.93 -7.16
C TRP A 72 -1.82 -8.46 -5.86
N ALA A 73 -2.43 -8.15 -4.71
CA ALA A 73 -1.96 -8.60 -3.40
C ALA A 73 -2.05 -10.12 -3.28
N GLU A 74 -3.18 -10.71 -3.68
CA GLU A 74 -3.39 -12.16 -3.75
C GLU A 74 -2.31 -12.85 -4.61
N ARG A 75 -2.01 -12.29 -5.79
CA ARG A 75 -1.01 -12.84 -6.72
C ARG A 75 0.43 -12.74 -6.19
N HIS A 76 0.75 -11.73 -5.38
CA HIS A 76 2.13 -11.45 -4.96
C HIS A 76 2.34 -11.59 -3.45
N GLN A 77 1.43 -12.25 -2.74
CA GLN A 77 1.38 -12.29 -1.28
C GLN A 77 2.72 -12.70 -0.64
N ASP A 78 3.37 -13.75 -1.15
CA ASP A 78 4.62 -14.27 -0.57
C ASP A 78 5.79 -13.29 -0.75
N ARG A 79 5.85 -12.66 -1.93
CA ARG A 79 6.84 -11.61 -2.20
C ARG A 79 6.62 -10.40 -1.27
N LEU A 80 5.36 -9.99 -1.08
CA LEU A 80 5.02 -8.85 -0.24
C LEU A 80 5.37 -9.10 1.22
N ARG A 81 5.07 -10.29 1.76
CA ARG A 81 5.46 -10.71 3.12
C ARG A 81 6.96 -10.62 3.32
N ALA A 82 7.75 -11.27 2.44
CA ALA A 82 9.20 -11.24 2.54
C ALA A 82 9.79 -9.81 2.44
N GLU A 83 9.17 -8.92 1.67
CA GLU A 83 9.60 -7.52 1.59
C GLU A 83 9.22 -6.69 2.81
N VAL A 84 8.01 -6.88 3.33
CA VAL A 84 7.54 -6.20 4.54
C VAL A 84 8.35 -6.64 5.75
N ASP A 85 8.68 -7.93 5.86
CA ASP A 85 9.56 -8.45 6.92
C ASP A 85 10.93 -7.76 6.91
N ARG A 86 11.58 -7.70 5.74
CA ARG A 86 12.86 -6.98 5.57
C ARG A 86 12.74 -5.51 5.92
N TYR A 87 11.66 -4.86 5.49
CA TYR A 87 11.40 -3.45 5.80
C TYR A 87 11.27 -3.22 7.31
N LEU A 88 10.51 -4.06 8.01
CA LEU A 88 10.32 -4.01 9.45
C LEU A 88 11.61 -4.29 10.23
N GLN A 89 12.41 -5.27 9.78
CA GLN A 89 13.74 -5.53 10.34
C GLN A 89 14.64 -4.29 10.25
N GLY A 90 14.71 -3.66 9.08
CA GLY A 90 15.48 -2.43 8.90
C GLY A 90 15.00 -1.26 9.77
N ILE A 91 13.69 -1.13 10.02
CA ILE A 91 13.17 -0.14 10.98
C ILE A 91 13.66 -0.43 12.40
N LYS A 92 13.58 -1.69 12.83
CA LYS A 92 14.01 -2.09 14.19
C LYS A 92 15.48 -1.78 14.42
N GLU A 93 16.34 -2.10 13.46
CA GLU A 93 17.78 -1.81 13.51
C GLU A 93 18.05 -0.30 13.62
N ARG A 94 17.46 0.52 12.74
CA ARG A 94 17.62 1.98 12.79
C ARG A 94 17.16 2.56 14.13
N ARG A 95 16.04 2.07 14.67
CA ARG A 95 15.52 2.52 15.97
C ARG A 95 16.43 2.12 17.13
N TYR A 96 17.08 0.95 17.05
CA TYR A 96 18.05 0.52 18.05
C TYR A 96 19.28 1.43 18.07
N HIS A 97 19.82 1.75 16.89
CA HIS A 97 21.01 2.60 16.78
C HIS A 97 20.76 4.07 17.11
N ALA A 98 19.55 4.59 16.87
CA ALA A 98 19.19 5.97 17.25
C ALA A 98 19.00 6.20 18.76
N LYS A 99 19.02 5.14 19.58
CA LYS A 99 18.88 5.22 21.04
C LYS A 99 20.20 5.08 21.80
N ARG A 100 21.32 4.88 21.10
CA ARG A 100 22.68 4.88 21.66
C ARG A 100 23.33 6.23 21.41
#